data_AF-A0AAV5DNA5-F1
#
_entry.id   AF-A0AAV5DNA5-F1
#
_cell.length_a   1.000
_cell.length_b   1.000
_cell.length_c   1.000
_cell.angle_alpha   90.00
_cell.angle_beta   90.00
_cell.angle_gamma   90.00
#
_symmetry.space_group_name_H-M   'P 1'
#
loop_
_entity.id
_entity.type
_entity.pdbx_description
1 polymer ?
#
loop_
_entity_poly.entity_id
_entity_poly.type
_entity_poly.pdbx_seq_one_letter_code
_entity_poly.pdbx_strand_id
1 'polypeptide(L)'
;MEEARRDCGGLLKVVVAQGRNLAVRDFTSSDPYVIVRVADMEVFDWDRFKYDDKMGYAFLDLQPVAAATKLRRALHLTAGETKLRKVAPDDDNCLLSDSFVTCNGGEIVLDARLRLRDVESGELFITVKWIDADNGK
;
A
#
# COMPACT_ATOMS: atom_id res chain seq x y z
N MET A 1 -34.21 13.26 -3.09
CA MET A 1 -33.12 13.62 -4.02
C MET A 1 -31.96 12.70 -3.66
N GLU A 2 -31.87 11.58 -4.36
CA GLU A 2 -30.86 10.56 -4.13
C GLU A 2 -29.65 10.97 -4.96
N GLU A 3 -28.61 11.50 -4.32
CA GLU A 3 -27.34 11.74 -4.98
C GLU A 3 -26.88 10.38 -5.53
N ALA A 4 -26.89 10.25 -6.86
CA ALA A 4 -26.32 9.12 -7.54
C ALA A 4 -24.88 8.97 -7.05
N ARG A 5 -24.66 8.01 -6.16
CA ARG A 5 -23.32 7.52 -5.83
C ARG A 5 -22.77 6.94 -7.12
N ARG A 6 -22.12 7.78 -7.93
CA ARG A 6 -21.25 7.28 -8.99
C ARG A 6 -20.23 6.42 -8.26
N ASP A 7 -20.35 5.11 -8.42
CA ASP A 7 -19.32 4.19 -7.98
C ASP A 7 -18.07 4.54 -8.79
N CYS A 8 -17.20 5.27 -8.11
CA CYS A 8 -15.97 5.80 -8.66
C CYS A 8 -14.91 4.71 -8.53
N GLY A 9 -15.15 3.59 -9.19
CA GLY A 9 -14.21 2.48 -9.28
C GLY A 9 -12.90 2.92 -9.92
N GLY A 10 -11.84 2.18 -9.62
CA GLY A 10 -10.52 2.32 -10.20
C GLY A 10 -9.70 1.08 -9.88
N LEU A 11 -8.58 0.92 -10.57
CA LEU A 11 -7.68 -0.19 -10.35
C LEU A 11 -6.63 0.22 -9.32
N LEU A 12 -6.56 -0.53 -8.22
CA LEU A 12 -5.47 -0.43 -7.25
C LEU A 12 -4.38 -1.43 -7.63
N LYS A 13 -3.25 -0.93 -8.13
CA LYS A 13 -2.06 -1.74 -8.41
C LYS A 13 -1.09 -1.60 -7.25
N VAL A 14 -0.89 -2.70 -6.50
CA VAL A 14 0.09 -2.78 -5.42
C VAL A 14 1.32 -3.51 -5.94
N VAL A 15 2.48 -2.87 -5.82
CA VAL A 15 3.77 -3.43 -6.19
C VAL A 15 4.61 -3.55 -4.93
N VAL A 16 4.90 -4.78 -4.52
CA VAL A 16 5.89 -5.05 -3.47
C VAL A 16 7.25 -5.11 -4.14
N ALA A 17 8.07 -4.08 -3.96
CA ALA A 17 9.34 -3.94 -4.65
C ALA A 17 10.42 -4.83 -4.02
N GLN A 18 10.56 -4.78 -2.70
CA GLN A 18 11.64 -5.49 -1.99
C GLN A 18 11.30 -5.68 -0.51
N GLY A 19 11.73 -6.81 0.05
CA GLY A 19 11.87 -7.02 1.50
C GLY A 19 13.33 -6.89 1.94
N ARG A 20 13.59 -6.22 3.07
CA ARG A 20 14.94 -6.05 3.63
C ARG A 20 14.96 -6.47 5.10
N ASN A 21 16.08 -7.09 5.52
CA ASN A 21 16.33 -7.51 6.89
C ASN A 21 15.15 -8.30 7.50
N LEU A 22 14.54 -9.18 6.69
CA LEU A 22 13.42 -10.01 7.14
C LEU A 22 13.93 -11.01 8.18
N ALA A 23 13.11 -11.34 9.16
CA ALA A 23 13.47 -12.35 10.14
C ALA A 23 13.75 -13.70 9.49
N VAL A 24 14.75 -14.39 10.03
CA VAL A 24 15.14 -15.73 9.59
C VAL A 24 14.34 -16.75 10.41
N ARG A 25 13.58 -17.61 9.74
CA ARG A 25 12.75 -18.65 10.39
C ARG A 25 13.21 -20.09 10.15
N ASP A 26 14.03 -20.36 9.13
CA ASP A 26 14.72 -21.65 8.96
C ASP A 26 16.22 -21.57 9.28
N PHE A 27 16.84 -22.75 9.46
CA PHE A 27 18.26 -22.93 9.83
C PHE A 27 19.26 -22.10 9.00
N THR A 28 18.93 -21.73 7.75
CA THR A 28 19.82 -20.96 6.86
C THR A 28 19.14 -19.91 5.98
N SER A 29 17.82 -19.92 5.80
CA SER A 29 17.10 -19.00 4.90
C SER A 29 15.64 -18.81 5.32
N SER A 30 14.88 -18.01 4.58
CA SER A 30 13.43 -17.92 4.72
C SER A 30 12.85 -17.72 3.35
N ASP A 31 11.66 -18.27 3.11
CA ASP A 31 10.93 -18.13 1.84
C ASP A 31 9.73 -17.19 2.03
N PRO A 32 9.97 -15.86 2.15
CA PRO A 32 8.90 -14.90 2.42
C PRO A 32 7.99 -14.71 1.21
N TYR A 33 6.68 -14.81 1.45
CA TYR A 33 5.66 -14.28 0.55
C TYR A 33 4.86 -13.18 1.29
N VAL A 34 4.30 -12.23 0.53
CA VAL A 34 3.57 -11.08 1.08
C VAL A 34 2.10 -11.20 0.68
N ILE A 35 1.21 -11.24 1.67
CA ILE A 35 -0.23 -11.15 1.45
C ILE A 35 -0.66 -9.69 1.59
N VAL A 36 -1.17 -9.12 0.51
CA VAL A 36 -1.77 -7.78 0.52
C VAL A 36 -3.27 -7.93 0.63
N ARG A 37 -3.86 -7.43 1.72
CA ARG A 37 -5.32 -7.32 1.85
C ARG A 37 -5.73 -5.85 1.91
N VAL A 38 -6.84 -5.52 1.26
CA VAL A 38 -7.40 -4.17 1.28
C VAL A 38 -8.55 -4.17 2.31
N ALA A 39 -8.48 -3.24 3.26
CA ALA A 39 -9.40 -3.00 4.39
C ALA A 39 -9.10 -3.71 5.73
N ASP A 40 -8.47 -4.89 5.76
CA ASP A 40 -7.89 -5.50 6.98
C ASP A 40 -6.88 -6.59 6.58
N MET A 41 -5.63 -6.53 7.07
CA MET A 41 -4.54 -7.44 6.68
C MET A 41 -4.23 -8.51 7.73
N GLU A 42 -4.37 -9.78 7.35
CA GLU A 42 -3.84 -10.94 8.08
C GLU A 42 -3.00 -11.83 7.15
N VAL A 43 -1.76 -12.13 7.54
CA VAL A 43 -0.84 -13.01 6.79
C VAL A 43 -0.95 -14.42 7.35
N PHE A 44 -1.19 -15.40 6.47
CA PHE A 44 -1.17 -16.83 6.77
C PHE A 44 -0.41 -17.55 5.68
N ASP A 45 0.39 -18.51 6.11
CA ASP A 45 1.17 -19.38 5.23
C ASP A 45 0.39 -20.66 4.97
N TRP A 46 0.81 -21.38 3.95
CA TRP A 46 0.12 -22.58 3.53
C TRP A 46 1.09 -23.71 3.25
N ASP A 47 1.52 -24.41 4.30
CA ASP A 47 2.13 -25.73 4.18
C ASP A 47 1.18 -26.91 4.42
N ARG A 48 1.41 -27.96 3.63
CA ARG A 48 0.62 -29.19 3.61
C ARG A 48 0.87 -30.10 4.81
N PHE A 49 1.93 -29.90 5.61
CA PHE A 49 2.23 -30.73 6.80
C PHE A 49 3.14 -30.12 7.90
N LYS A 50 3.32 -28.79 7.98
CA LYS A 50 3.92 -28.11 9.16
C LYS A 50 3.17 -26.81 9.48
N TYR A 51 3.22 -26.38 10.75
CA TYR A 51 2.67 -25.09 11.16
C TYR A 51 3.65 -24.01 10.75
N ASP A 52 3.14 -23.02 10.06
CA ASP A 52 3.95 -21.97 9.51
C ASP A 52 4.24 -20.86 10.51
N ASP A 53 5.49 -20.40 10.51
CA ASP A 53 5.95 -19.35 11.40
C ASP A 53 5.61 -17.96 10.83
N LYS A 54 4.87 -17.16 11.61
CA LYS A 54 4.52 -15.78 11.23
C LYS A 54 5.78 -14.92 11.07
N MET A 55 5.93 -14.30 9.90
CA MET A 55 7.01 -13.35 9.60
C MET A 55 6.61 -11.88 9.77
N GLY A 56 5.65 -11.62 10.65
CA GLY A 56 5.14 -10.29 10.95
C GLY A 56 4.12 -9.76 9.94
N TYR A 57 3.61 -8.56 10.19
CA TYR A 57 2.65 -7.88 9.32
C TYR A 57 2.90 -6.38 9.28
N ALA A 58 2.38 -5.72 8.25
CA ALA A 58 2.32 -4.27 8.17
C ALA A 58 1.00 -3.86 7.52
N PHE A 59 0.51 -2.67 7.85
CA PHE A 59 -0.65 -2.07 7.21
C PHE A 59 -0.29 -0.70 6.64
N LEU A 60 -1.03 -0.29 5.61
CA LEU A 60 -0.87 0.99 4.95
C LEU A 60 -2.25 1.61 4.75
N ASP A 61 -2.46 2.78 5.34
CA ASP A 61 -3.70 3.52 5.15
C ASP A 61 -3.78 4.06 3.71
N LEU A 62 -4.90 3.77 3.04
CA LEU A 62 -5.19 4.21 1.69
C LEU A 62 -6.09 5.45 1.65
N GLN A 63 -6.55 5.98 2.80
CA GLN A 63 -7.28 7.25 2.85
C GLN A 63 -6.50 8.40 2.19
N PRO A 64 -5.16 8.54 2.35
CA PRO A 64 -4.38 9.55 1.64
C PRO A 64 -4.48 9.43 0.11
N VAL A 65 -4.51 8.20 -0.42
CA VAL A 65 -4.69 7.92 -1.85
C VAL A 65 -6.11 8.29 -2.29
N ALA A 66 -7.12 7.85 -1.54
CA ALA A 66 -8.52 8.17 -1.85
C ALA A 66 -8.80 9.68 -1.83
N ALA A 67 -8.23 10.40 -0.85
CA ALA A 67 -8.33 11.86 -0.76
C ALA A 67 -7.65 12.54 -1.96
N ALA A 68 -6.46 12.07 -2.35
CA ALA A 68 -5.73 12.57 -3.51
C ALA A 68 -6.50 12.32 -4.82
N THR A 69 -7.13 11.16 -5.00
CA THR A 69 -7.98 10.88 -6.16
C THR A 69 -9.16 11.84 -6.25
N LYS A 70 -9.84 12.10 -5.13
CA LYS A 70 -10.95 13.08 -5.08
C LYS A 70 -10.47 14.49 -5.44
N LEU A 71 -9.34 14.91 -4.86
CA LEU A 71 -8.74 16.22 -5.12
C LEU A 71 -8.33 16.39 -6.58
N ARG A 72 -7.66 15.38 -7.16
CA ARG A 72 -7.28 15.37 -8.58
C ARG A 72 -8.49 15.58 -9.48
N ARG A 73 -9.59 14.86 -9.23
CA ARG A 73 -10.83 14.97 -10.02
C ARG A 73 -11.49 16.35 -9.88
N ALA A 74 -11.54 16.89 -8.65
CA ALA A 74 -12.09 18.21 -8.40
C ALA A 74 -11.30 19.32 -9.12
N LEU A 75 -9.97 19.17 -9.20
CA LEU A 75 -9.07 20.17 -9.77
C LEU A 75 -8.67 19.90 -11.23
N HIS A 76 -9.17 18.82 -11.84
CA HIS A 76 -8.75 18.35 -13.17
C HIS A 76 -7.23 18.35 -13.37
N LEU A 77 -6.49 17.86 -12.37
CA LEU A 77 -5.03 17.79 -12.43
C LEU A 77 -4.62 16.75 -13.49
N THR A 78 -4.21 17.24 -14.65
CA THR A 78 -3.81 16.44 -15.82
C THR A 78 -2.36 16.70 -16.25
N ALA A 79 -1.72 17.75 -15.74
CA ALA A 79 -0.39 18.18 -16.17
C ALA A 79 0.59 18.28 -14.99
N GLY A 80 1.77 17.67 -15.16
CA GLY A 80 2.90 17.77 -14.25
C GLY A 80 2.86 16.79 -13.06
N GLU A 81 4.03 16.52 -12.49
CA GLU A 81 4.15 15.82 -11.21
C GLU A 81 3.78 16.77 -10.08
N THR A 82 2.78 16.41 -9.27
CA THR A 82 2.37 17.20 -8.11
C THR A 82 2.38 16.34 -6.86
N LYS A 83 3.10 16.79 -5.81
CA LYS A 83 3.01 16.19 -4.47
C LYS A 83 1.72 16.67 -3.82
N LEU A 84 0.75 15.76 -3.66
CA LEU A 84 -0.57 16.08 -3.11
C LEU A 84 -0.61 15.94 -1.60
N ARG A 85 0.10 14.97 -1.05
CA ARG A 85 0.08 14.71 0.39
C ARG A 85 1.39 14.10 0.87
N LYS A 86 1.75 14.45 2.10
CA LYS A 86 2.81 13.80 2.88
C LYS A 86 2.14 13.03 4.02
N VAL A 87 2.61 11.81 4.27
CA VAL A 87 2.24 10.99 5.43
C VAL A 87 3.53 10.72 6.20
N ALA A 88 3.60 11.22 7.43
CA ALA A 88 4.77 11.03 8.29
C ALA A 88 4.61 9.73 9.12
N PRO A 89 5.72 9.10 9.54
CA PRO A 89 5.69 8.05 10.54
C PRO A 89 5.03 8.52 11.85
N ASP A 90 4.25 7.64 12.46
CA ASP A 90 3.65 7.82 13.79
C ASP A 90 3.55 6.47 14.51
N ASP A 91 3.08 6.47 15.76
CA ASP A 91 2.97 5.27 16.59
C ASP A 91 1.87 4.29 16.10
N ASP A 92 0.88 4.82 15.39
CA ASP A 92 -0.29 4.10 14.91
C ASP A 92 -0.11 3.55 13.49
N ASN A 93 0.97 3.88 12.78
CA ASN A 93 1.23 3.43 11.41
C ASN A 93 2.50 2.58 11.28
N CYS A 94 2.69 1.96 10.12
CA CYS A 94 3.86 1.11 9.86
C CYS A 94 4.99 1.84 9.11
N LEU A 95 4.91 3.16 8.89
CA LEU A 95 5.87 3.88 8.06
C LEU A 95 7.24 3.99 8.76
N LEU A 96 8.31 3.66 8.03
CA LEU A 96 9.69 3.86 8.47
C LEU A 96 10.24 5.24 8.11
N SER A 97 9.59 5.91 7.17
CA SER A 97 9.99 7.22 6.67
C SER A 97 8.79 7.94 6.11
N ASP A 98 8.95 9.24 5.89
CA ASP A 98 7.96 10.05 5.16
C ASP A 98 7.57 9.37 3.85
N SER A 99 6.27 9.28 3.62
CA SER A 99 5.66 8.78 2.40
C SER A 99 4.93 9.92 1.70
N PHE A 100 4.91 9.87 0.37
CA PHE A 100 4.33 10.93 -0.44
C PHE A 100 3.31 10.35 -1.40
N VAL A 101 2.15 11.00 -1.47
CA VAL A 101 1.18 10.79 -2.53
C VAL A 101 1.47 11.78 -3.64
N THR A 102 1.90 11.28 -4.80
CA THR A 102 2.16 12.05 -6.00
C THR A 102 1.08 11.81 -7.03
N CYS A 103 0.76 12.85 -7.81
CA CYS A 103 -0.04 12.74 -9.01
C CYS A 103 0.87 12.94 -10.21
N ASN A 104 0.94 11.96 -11.10
CA ASN A 104 1.72 12.01 -12.33
C ASN A 104 0.83 11.72 -13.54
N GLY A 105 0.50 12.74 -14.32
CA GLY A 105 -0.24 12.55 -15.59
C GLY A 105 -1.58 11.84 -15.44
N GLY A 106 -2.18 11.90 -14.25
CA GLY A 106 -3.44 11.23 -13.94
C GLY A 106 -3.33 9.88 -13.21
N GLU A 107 -2.13 9.38 -12.95
CA GLU A 107 -1.91 8.28 -12.01
C GLU A 107 -1.63 8.85 -10.62
N ILE A 108 -2.31 8.34 -9.59
CA ILE A 108 -1.95 8.65 -8.20
C ILE A 108 -1.01 7.55 -7.70
N VAL A 109 0.15 7.93 -7.20
CA VAL A 109 1.19 7.01 -6.73
C VAL A 109 1.51 7.31 -5.27
N LEU A 110 1.67 6.26 -4.47
CA LEU A 110 2.10 6.30 -3.08
C LEU A 110 3.28 5.34 -2.90
N ASP A 111 4.45 5.88 -2.58
CA ASP A 111 5.62 5.10 -2.23
C ASP A 111 5.79 5.05 -0.72
N ALA A 112 5.81 3.85 -0.15
CA ALA A 112 5.89 3.62 1.28
C ALA A 112 6.98 2.61 1.63
N ARG A 113 7.73 2.91 2.69
CA ARG A 113 8.62 1.96 3.36
C ARG A 113 8.00 1.61 4.70
N LEU A 114 7.70 0.32 4.89
CA LEU A 114 6.99 -0.18 6.05
C LEU A 114 7.89 -1.03 6.94
N ARG A 115 7.74 -0.90 8.26
CA ARG A 115 8.29 -1.84 9.24
C ARG A 115 7.28 -2.94 9.52
N LEU A 116 7.74 -4.18 9.46
CA LEU A 116 6.95 -5.31 9.92
C LEU A 116 6.83 -5.27 11.45
N ARG A 117 5.59 -5.43 11.93
CA ARG A 117 5.22 -5.58 13.34
C ARG A 117 5.18 -7.07 13.71
N ASP A 118 5.27 -7.35 15.01
CA ASP A 118 5.28 -8.70 15.59
C ASP A 118 6.37 -9.62 15.00
N VAL A 119 7.50 -9.02 14.64
CA VAL A 119 8.70 -9.70 14.18
C VAL A 119 9.94 -8.90 14.58
N GLU A 120 11.05 -9.60 14.84
CA GLU A 120 12.30 -8.98 15.31
C GLU A 120 12.88 -7.98 14.31
N SER A 121 12.73 -8.28 13.03
CA SER A 121 13.21 -7.45 11.94
C SER A 121 12.38 -7.67 10.68
N GLY A 122 12.30 -6.64 9.86
CA GLY A 122 11.71 -6.73 8.54
C GLY A 122 11.19 -5.40 8.04
N GLU A 123 11.53 -5.10 6.80
CA GLU A 123 11.10 -3.90 6.12
C GLU A 123 10.55 -4.26 4.75
N LEU A 124 9.45 -3.61 4.35
CA LEU A 124 8.85 -3.76 3.03
C LEU A 124 8.84 -2.43 2.29
N PHE A 125 9.24 -2.46 1.02
CA PHE A 125 9.13 -1.34 0.11
C PHE A 125 7.95 -1.60 -0.80
N ILE A 126 6.93 -0.76 -0.71
CA ILE A 126 5.66 -0.93 -1.42
C ILE A 126 5.34 0.34 -2.19
N THR A 127 4.95 0.18 -3.44
CA THR A 127 4.38 1.25 -4.27
C THR A 127 2.93 0.91 -4.56
N VAL A 128 2.03 1.83 -4.22
CA VAL A 128 0.60 1.72 -4.51
C VAL A 128 0.26 2.72 -5.61
N LYS A 129 -0.36 2.24 -6.68
CA LYS A 129 -0.81 3.05 -7.80
C LYS A 129 -2.32 2.95 -7.93
N TRP A 130 -2.97 4.09 -8.01
CA TRP A 130 -4.39 4.19 -8.30
C TRP A 130 -4.58 4.72 -9.71
N ILE A 131 -5.26 3.91 -10.52
CA ILE A 131 -5.63 4.21 -11.89
C ILE A 131 -7.15 4.38 -11.91
N ASP A 132 -7.61 5.59 -12.20
CA ASP A 132 -9.05 5.83 -12.35
C ASP A 132 -9.60 4.95 -13.48
N ALA A 133 -10.72 4.26 -13.23
CA ALA A 133 -11.43 3.59 -14.30
C ALA A 133 -11.97 4.69 -15.22
N ASP A 134 -11.38 4.80 -16.40
CA ASP A 134 -11.90 5.67 -17.45
C ASP A 134 -13.25 5.07 -17.85
N ASN A 135 -14.32 5.59 -17.27
CA ASN A 135 -15.68 5.26 -17.71
C ASN A 135 -15.85 5.95 -19.06
N GLY A 136 -15.27 5.35 -20.10
CA GLY A 136 -15.48 5.74 -21.48
C GLY A 136 -16.98 5.76 -21.76
N LYS A 137 -17.52 6.97 -21.85
CA LYS A 137 -18.66 7.34 -22.67
C LYS A 137 -18.45 8.76 -23.18
#